data_AF-A0A2K4HN41-F1
#
_entry.id   AF-A0A2K4HN41-F1
#
_cell.length_a   1.000
_cell.length_b   1.000
_cell.length_c   1.000
_cell.angle_alpha   90.00
_cell.angle_beta   90.00
_cell.angle_gamma   90.00
#
_symmetry.space_group_name_H-M   'P 1'
#
loop_
_entity.id
_entity.type
_entity.pdbx_description
1 polymer ?
#
loop_
_entity_poly.entity_id
_entity_poly.type
_entity_poly.pdbx_seq_one_letter_code
_entity_poly.pdbx_strand_id
1 'polypeptide(L)' 'MDFSFTDEQELLLDNARRFVAERYDFAARKQILASADGYSVGVWKELADLGFLALNVP' A
#
# COMPACT_ATOMS: atom_id res chain seq x y z
N MET A 1 -12.02 25.95 -4.29
CA MET A 1 -10.87 25.07 -4.12
C MET A 1 -11.38 23.68 -4.43
N ASP A 2 -10.78 23.03 -5.42
CA ASP A 2 -11.15 21.68 -5.78
C ASP A 2 -10.36 20.70 -4.90
N PHE A 3 -11.06 19.75 -4.31
CA PHE A 3 -10.50 18.73 -3.41
C PHE A 3 -10.67 17.32 -3.99
N SER A 4 -11.13 17.20 -5.23
CA SER A 4 -11.13 15.90 -5.90
C SER A 4 -9.70 15.45 -6.18
N PHE A 5 -9.50 14.14 -6.16
CA PHE A 5 -8.29 13.55 -6.67
C PHE A 5 -8.16 13.80 -8.17
N THR A 6 -6.93 13.84 -8.66
CA THR A 6 -6.66 13.72 -10.10
C THR A 6 -6.94 12.29 -10.55
N ASP A 7 -7.14 12.08 -11.86
CA ASP A 7 -7.36 10.73 -12.41
C ASP A 7 -6.23 9.75 -12.04
N GLU A 8 -4.99 10.23 -11.99
CA GLU A 8 -3.83 9.44 -11.58
C GLU A 8 -3.87 9.07 -10.09
N GLN A 9 -4.29 10.00 -9.24
CA GLN A 9 -4.49 9.75 -7.81
C GLN A 9 -5.63 8.77 -7.54
N GLU A 10 -6.73 8.85 -8.31
CA GLU A 10 -7.82 7.86 -8.22
C GLU A 10 -7.34 6.46 -8.63
N LEU A 11 -6.60 6.33 -9.73
CA LEU A 11 -6.03 5.05 -10.16
C LEU A 11 -5.10 4.46 -9.09
N LEU A 12 -4.25 5.29 -8.50
CA LEU A 12 -3.37 4.89 -7.40
C LEU A 12 -4.16 4.44 -6.17
N LEU A 13 -5.21 5.18 -5.80
CA LEU A 13 -6.09 4.86 -4.67
C LEU A 13 -6.80 3.52 -4.87
N ASP A 14 -7.30 3.24 -6.08
CA ASP A 14 -7.95 1.97 -6.39
C ASP A 14 -6.98 0.78 -6.36
N ASN A 15 -5.76 0.96 -6.85
CA ASN A 15 -4.71 -0.06 -6.71
C ASN A 15 -4.34 -0.31 -5.24
N ALA A 16 -4.26 0.74 -4.41
CA ALA A 16 -4.00 0.61 -2.98
C ALA A 16 -5.11 -0.18 -2.27
N ARG A 17 -6.37 0.14 -2.57
CA ARG A 17 -7.54 -0.54 -2.00
C ARG A 17 -7.53 -2.03 -2.33
N ARG A 18 -7.28 -2.38 -3.59
CA ARG A 18 -7.17 -3.79 -4.02
C ARG A 18 -6.01 -4.50 -3.35
N PHE A 19 -4.84 -3.87 -3.29
CA PHE A 19 -3.67 -4.44 -2.62
C PHE A 19 -3.97 -4.78 -1.16
N VAL A 20 -4.56 -3.84 -0.40
CA VAL A 20 -4.90 -4.08 1.01
C VAL A 20 -5.93 -5.20 1.14
N ALA A 21 -6.97 -5.20 0.30
CA ALA A 21 -8.01 -6.22 0.36
C ALA A 21 -7.51 -7.64 0.01
N GLU A 22 -6.59 -7.76 -0.95
CA GLU A 22 -6.14 -9.06 -1.47
C GLU A 22 -4.85 -9.58 -0.80
N ARG A 23 -3.96 -8.69 -0.36
CA ARG A 23 -2.59 -9.04 0.07
C ARG A 23 -2.23 -8.57 1.47
N TYR A 24 -2.92 -7.57 2.01
CA TYR A 24 -2.56 -6.95 3.30
C TYR A 24 -3.78 -6.77 4.21
N ASP A 25 -4.59 -7.81 4.34
CA ASP A 25 -5.73 -7.80 5.24
C ASP A 25 -5.31 -7.79 6.73
N PHE A 26 -6.29 -7.72 7.62
CA PHE A 26 -6.02 -7.68 9.06
C PHE A 26 -5.32 -8.95 9.58
N ALA A 27 -5.53 -10.11 8.97
CA ALA A 27 -4.89 -11.35 9.39
C ALA A 27 -3.41 -11.36 8.99
N ALA A 28 -3.12 -11.01 7.73
CA ALA A 28 -1.77 -10.83 7.22
C ALA A 28 -0.99 -9.80 8.05
N ARG A 29 -1.62 -8.65 8.35
CA ARG A 29 -1.00 -7.62 9.22
C ARG A 29 -0.67 -8.16 10.61
N LYS A 30 -1.58 -8.90 11.25
CA LYS A 30 -1.32 -9.49 12.58
C LYS A 30 -0.14 -10.47 12.56
N GLN A 31 -0.05 -11.30 11.52
CA GLN A 31 1.07 -12.23 11.35
C GLN A 31 2.40 -11.49 11.18
N ILE A 32 2.43 -10.44 10.36
CA ILE A 32 3.61 -9.61 10.15
C ILE A 32 4.06 -8.93 11.43
N LEU A 33 3.12 -8.37 12.22
CA LEU A 33 3.46 -7.75 13.50
C LEU A 33 4.00 -8.75 14.54
N ALA A 34 3.58 -10.00 14.47
CA ALA A 34 4.08 -11.07 15.34
C ALA A 34 5.44 -11.64 14.89
N SER A 35 5.92 -11.26 13.69
CA SER A 35 7.24 -11.65 13.20
C SER A 35 8.37 -10.97 13.98
N ALA A 36 9.58 -11.53 13.92
CA ALA A 36 10.74 -10.98 14.61
C ALA A 36 11.07 -9.54 14.19
N ASP A 37 10.86 -9.22 12.91
CA ASP A 37 11.15 -7.90 12.36
C ASP A 37 9.97 -6.93 12.54
N GLY A 38 8.76 -7.44 12.77
CA GLY A 38 7.53 -6.64 12.88
C GLY A 38 7.06 -6.00 11.56
N TYR A 39 7.79 -6.21 10.46
CA TYR A 39 7.46 -5.79 9.10
C TYR A 39 7.77 -6.90 8.09
N SER A 40 7.24 -6.78 6.87
CA SER A 40 7.48 -7.77 5.80
C SER A 40 8.26 -7.14 4.65
N VAL A 41 9.45 -7.67 4.38
CA VAL A 41 10.25 -7.30 3.21
C VAL A 41 9.50 -7.61 1.90
N GLY A 42 8.74 -8.70 1.85
CA GLY A 42 7.94 -9.06 0.69
C GLY A 42 6.86 -8.01 0.38
N VAL A 43 6.13 -7.58 1.40
CA VAL A 43 5.13 -6.51 1.27
C VAL A 43 5.77 -5.20 0.83
N TRP A 44 6.93 -4.84 1.40
CA TRP A 44 7.67 -3.66 0.98
C TRP A 44 8.09 -3.71 -0.49
N LYS A 45 8.50 -4.89 -0.97
CA LYS A 45 8.85 -5.08 -2.38
C LYS A 45 7.62 -4.94 -3.28
N GLU A 46 6.48 -5.53 -2.91
CA GLU A 46 5.24 -5.39 -3.69
C GLU A 46 4.78 -3.94 -3.79
N LEU A 47 4.87 -3.17 -2.71
CA LEU A 47 4.58 -1.73 -2.73
C LEU A 47 5.53 -0.95 -3.65
N ALA A 48 6.81 -1.32 -3.70
CA ALA A 48 7.79 -0.74 -4.62
C ALA A 48 7.46 -1.05 -6.08
N ASP A 49 7.11 -2.30 -6.38
CA ASP A 49 6.76 -2.76 -7.72
C ASP A 49 5.46 -2.09 -8.22
N LEU A 50 4.56 -1.71 -7.30
CA LEU A 50 3.35 -0.93 -7.59
C LEU A 50 3.59 0.60 -7.68
N GLY A 51 4.82 1.07 -7.46
CA GLY A 51 5.20 2.48 -7.60
C GLY A 51 4.87 3.37 -6.40
N PHE A 52 4.34 2.82 -5.30
CA PHE A 52 3.97 3.60 -4.11
C PHE A 52 5.17 4.31 -3.46
N LEU A 53 6.37 3.76 -3.61
CA LEU A 53 7.58 4.34 -3.00
C LEU A 53 8.16 5.53 -3.79
N ALA A 54 7.64 5.79 -4.99
CA ALA A 54 8.05 6.92 -5.82
C ALA A 54 7.16 8.17 -5.61
N LEU A 55 6.15 8.07 -4.75
CA LEU A 55 5.22 9.17 -4.49
C LEU A 55 5.94 10.31 -3.78
N ASN A 56 5.91 11.49 -4.40
CA ASN A 56 6.40 12.71 -3.79
C ASN A 56 5.32 13.27 -2.86
N VAL A 57 5.37 12.88 -1.59
CA VAL A 57 4.49 13.43 -0.54
C VAL A 57 5.22 14.63 0.09
N PRO A 58 4.67 15.85 0.02
CA PRO A 58 5.28 17.04 0.63
C PRO A 58 5.26 17.01 2.15
#